data_AF-A0A7Y5GAR6-F1
#
_entry.id   AF-A0A7Y5GAR6-F1
#
_cell.length_a   1.000
_cell.length_b   1.000
_cell.length_c   1.000
_cell.angle_alpha   90.00
_cell.angle_beta   90.00
_cell.angle_gamma   90.00
#
_symmetry.space_group_name_H-M   'P 1'
#
loop_
_entity.id
_entity.type
_entity.pdbx_description
1 polymer ?
#
loop_
_entity_poly.entity_id
_entity_poly.type
_entity_poly.pdbx_seq_one_letter_code
_entity_poly.pdbx_strand_id
1 'polypeptide(L)' 'MGILVVGSVALDSVETPYGKAENAVGGSATFFSASASYFAPVNLVGVV' A
#
# COMPACT_ATOMS: atom_id res chain seq x y z
N MET A 1 4.35 5.12 -20.88
CA MET A 1 3.01 5.27 -20.28
C MET A 1 3.11 4.89 -18.81
N GLY A 2 2.53 5.66 -17.89
CA GLY A 2 2.53 5.34 -16.45
C GLY A 2 1.14 4.92 -15.96
N ILE A 3 1.07 4.22 -14.82
CA ILE A 3 -0.18 3.85 -14.17
C ILE A 3 -0.50 4.87 -13.08
N LEU A 4 -1.70 5.45 -13.12
CA LEU A 4 -2.22 6.27 -12.02
C LEU A 4 -3.07 5.37 -11.11
N VAL A 5 -2.79 5.37 -9.81
CA VAL A 5 -3.57 4.64 -8.81
C VAL A 5 -4.12 5.60 -7.77
N VAL A 6 -5.39 5.39 -7.41
CA VAL A 6 -6.08 6.07 -6.32
C VAL A 6 -6.55 5.04 -5.31
N GLY A 7 -6.27 5.27 -4.04
CA GLY A 7 -6.69 4.37 -2.97
C GLY A 7 -6.13 4.78 -1.62
N SER A 8 -6.32 3.90 -0.63
CA SER A 8 -5.89 4.15 0.74
C SER A 8 -4.38 4.02 0.89
N VAL A 9 -3.82 4.90 1.72
CA VAL A 9 -2.49 4.80 2.30
C VAL A 9 -2.71 4.90 3.81
N ALA A 10 -2.27 3.89 4.56
CA ALA A 10 -2.62 3.77 5.97
C ALA A 10 -1.50 3.11 6.78
N LEU A 11 -1.62 3.20 8.10
CA LEU A 11 -0.89 2.38 9.05
C LEU A 11 -1.88 1.37 9.65
N ASP A 12 -1.60 0.08 9.43
CA ASP A 12 -2.44 -1.02 9.85
C ASP A 12 -1.86 -1.67 11.11
N SER A 13 -2.74 -2.13 11.99
CA SER A 13 -2.38 -3.03 13.08
C SER A 13 -2.87 -4.43 12.72
N VAL A 14 -1.94 -5.37 12.57
CA VAL A 14 -2.20 -6.74 12.13
C VAL A 14 -1.93 -7.70 13.28
N GLU A 15 -2.93 -8.52 13.59
CA GLU A 15 -2.84 -9.57 14.62
C GLU A 15 -2.95 -10.95 14.00
N THR A 16 -2.07 -11.84 14.42
CA THR A 16 -2.06 -13.25 14.07
C THR A 16 -2.00 -14.08 15.35
N PRO A 17 -2.30 -15.40 15.31
CA PRO A 17 -2.15 -16.26 16.49
C PRO A 17 -0.75 -16.29 17.11
N TYR A 18 0.28 -15.86 16.37
CA TYR A 18 1.68 -15.95 16.76
C TYR A 18 2.33 -14.61 17.12
N GLY A 19 1.60 -13.50 16.96
CA GLY A 19 2.15 -12.17 17.20
C GLY A 19 1.33 -11.05 16.58
N LYS A 20 1.75 -9.82 16.88
CA LYS A 20 1.14 -8.57 16.41
C LYS A 20 2.18 -7.67 15.76
N ALA A 21 1.78 -6.96 14.72
CA ALA A 21 2.53 -5.88 14.13
C ALA A 21 1.67 -4.62 14.18
N GLU A 22 2.13 -3.62 14.93
CA GLU A 22 1.48 -2.31 15.02
C GLU A 22 2.15 -1.32 14.06
N ASN A 23 1.36 -0.36 13.57
CA ASN A 23 1.82 0.70 12.66
C ASN A 23 2.52 0.15 11.41
N ALA A 24 2.08 -1.00 10.91
CA ALA A 24 2.59 -1.57 9.67
C ALA A 24 2.12 -0.73 8.48
N VAL A 25 2.99 -0.46 7.51
CA VAL A 25 2.58 0.24 6.29
C VAL A 25 1.55 -0.60 5.55
N GLY A 26 0.37 -0.02 5.35
CA GLY A 26 -0.79 -0.67 4.75
C GLY A 26 -1.45 0.20 3.68
N GLY A 27 -2.72 -0.10 3.42
CA GLY A 27 -3.53 0.59 2.41
C GLY A 27 -3.41 -0.02 1.00
N SER A 28 -4.55 -0.03 0.31
CA SER A 28 -4.70 -0.67 -1.01
C SER A 28 -3.81 -0.04 -2.09
N ALA A 29 -3.66 1.28 -2.09
CA ALA A 29 -2.81 1.97 -3.05
C ALA A 29 -1.33 1.65 -2.82
N THR A 30 -0.92 1.44 -1.57
CA THR A 30 0.45 1.08 -1.21
C THR A 30 0.82 -0.29 -1.74
N PHE A 31 0.01 -1.31 -1.45
CA PHE A 31 0.26 -2.67 -1.94
C PHE A 31 0.21 -2.76 -3.46
N PHE A 32 -0.77 -2.09 -4.09
CA PHE A 32 -0.85 -2.02 -5.55
C PHE A 32 0.41 -1.36 -6.14
N SER A 33 0.81 -0.19 -5.61
CA SER A 33 1.95 0.56 -6.14
C SER A 33 3.25 -0.22 -6.00
N ALA A 34 3.44 -0.89 -4.86
CA ALA A 34 4.59 -1.75 -4.63
C ALA A 34 4.69 -2.83 -5.70
N SER A 35 3.60 -3.57 -5.96
CA SER A 35 3.59 -4.64 -6.97
C SER A 35 3.70 -4.11 -8.40
N ALA A 36 2.91 -3.10 -8.77
CA ALA A 36 2.87 -2.57 -10.13
C ALA A 36 4.18 -1.87 -10.55
N SER A 37 4.95 -1.33 -9.59
CA SER A 37 6.23 -0.67 -9.85
C SER A 37 7.28 -1.57 -10.50
N TYR A 38 7.17 -2.89 -10.36
CA TYR A 38 8.04 -3.86 -11.04
C TYR A 38 7.81 -3.94 -12.55
N PHE A 39 6.67 -3.43 -13.05
CA PHE A 39 6.26 -3.58 -14.44
C PHE A 39 6.08 -2.23 -15.16
N ALA A 40 5.73 -1.17 -14.43
CA ALA A 40 5.55 0.16 -15.00
C ALA A 40 5.73 1.26 -13.95
N PRO A 41 6.09 2.50 -14.34
CA PRO A 41 6.06 3.65 -13.45
C PRO A 41 4.65 3.88 -12.88
N VAL A 42 4.55 4.02 -11.55
CA VAL A 42 3.29 4.25 -10.82
C VAL A 42 3.26 5.68 -10.27
N ASN A 43 2.14 6.36 -10.46
CA ASN A 43 1.81 7.62 -9.82
C ASN A 43 0.68 7.36 -8.82
N LEU A 44 0.93 7.61 -7.55
CA LEU A 44 -0.04 7.40 -6.48
C LEU A 44 -0.71 8.72 -6.11
N VAL A 45 -2.04 8.69 -5.96
CA VAL A 45 -2.82 9.78 -5.35
C VAL A 45 -3.64 9.20 -4.20
N GLY A 46 -3.48 9.77 -3.02
CA GLY A 46 -4.21 9.36 -1.82
C GLY A 46 -4.22 10.46 -0.77
N VAL A 47 -5.04 10.27 0.26
CA VAL A 47 -5.02 11.07 1.49
C VAL A 47 -4.50 10.18 2.62
N VAL A 48 -3.68 10.76 3.50
CA VAL A 48 -3.00 10.09 4.62
C VAL A 48 -3.55 10.55 5.96
#